data_AF-A0A0M3ANC5-F1
#
_entry.id   AF-A0A0M3ANC5-F1
#
_cell.length_a   1.000
_cell.length_b   1.000
_cell.length_c   1.000
_cell.angle_alpha   90.00
_cell.angle_beta   90.00
_cell.angle_gamma   90.00
#
_symmetry.space_group_name_H-M   'P 1'
#
loop_
_entity.id
_entity.type
_entity.pdbx_description
1 polymer ?
#
loop_
_entity_poly.entity_id
_entity_poly.type
_entity_poly.pdbx_seq_one_letter_code
_entity_poly.pdbx_strand_id
1 'polypeptide(L)'
;MKDNGEELPRIDYSKRLVSLSWHFLSAKECDDRASVDIDNGFLYFNFRALPGDGEYFIPGEHSFTTFEGIHGKLLDCLQIDLLRPVFDYYDLKYKSLLLLLVQVEGKIIELLAERGIDAEWFMVGCTTANDSPVSALRRTLVFPNVGFNGEIMESTPRTADLPISLLAELEIQLEQYFYGRAPIEHYA
;
A
#
# COMPACT_ATOMS: atom_id res chain seq x y z
N MET A 1 30.80 19.88 -7.62
CA MET A 1 29.90 20.25 -6.51
C MET A 1 29.98 19.14 -5.48
N LYS A 2 30.15 19.49 -4.20
CA LYS A 2 30.27 18.50 -3.13
C LYS A 2 28.91 17.87 -2.90
N ASP A 3 28.87 16.55 -3.05
CA ASP A 3 27.76 15.71 -2.62
C ASP A 3 27.76 15.76 -1.10
N ASN A 4 26.87 16.56 -0.51
CA ASN A 4 26.66 16.56 0.93
C ASN A 4 25.88 15.30 1.23
N GLY A 5 26.61 14.20 1.46
CA GLY A 5 26.06 12.94 1.95
C GLY A 5 25.42 13.12 3.31
N GLU A 6 24.23 13.70 3.34
CA GLU A 6 23.28 13.47 4.42
C GLU A 6 22.93 11.98 4.33
N GLU A 7 23.62 11.17 5.14
CA GLU A 7 23.13 9.84 5.46
C GLU A 7 21.70 10.03 5.98
N LEU A 8 20.72 9.54 5.22
CA LEU A 8 19.36 9.42 5.69
C LEU A 8 19.43 8.74 7.07
N PRO A 9 18.84 9.33 8.12
CA PRO A 9 18.95 8.80 9.46
C PRO A 9 18.53 7.33 9.45
N ARG A 10 19.36 6.46 10.02
CA ARG A 10 19.02 5.03 10.15
C ARG A 10 17.68 4.91 10.88
N ILE A 11 16.65 4.50 10.15
CA ILE A 11 15.30 4.35 10.69
C ILE A 11 15.27 3.09 11.56
N ASP A 12 14.98 3.26 12.85
CA ASP A 12 14.76 2.17 13.79
C ASP A 12 13.31 1.67 13.68
N TYR A 13 13.07 0.71 12.77
CA TYR A 13 11.75 0.12 12.53
C TYR A 13 11.20 -0.70 13.71
N SER A 14 11.98 -0.94 14.77
CA SER A 14 11.43 -1.55 16.00
C SER A 14 10.52 -0.62 16.79
N LYS A 15 10.48 0.68 16.42
CA LYS A 15 9.68 1.74 17.06
C LYS A 15 8.77 2.50 16.09
N ARG A 16 8.63 2.02 14.85
CA ARG A 16 7.75 2.60 13.83
C ARG A 16 6.37 1.91 13.81
N LEU A 17 5.31 2.68 13.56
CA LEU A 17 3.93 2.16 13.46
C LEU A 17 3.66 1.59 12.06
N VAL A 18 4.21 2.23 11.04
CA VAL A 18 3.96 1.91 9.64
C VAL A 18 5.29 1.85 8.89
N SER A 19 5.37 0.95 7.92
CA SER A 19 6.41 0.98 6.90
C SER A 19 5.84 0.88 5.50
N LEU A 20 6.48 1.59 4.57
CA LEU A 20 6.18 1.59 3.15
C LEU A 20 7.38 1.06 2.39
N SER A 21 7.19 0.04 1.57
CA SER A 21 8.28 -0.55 0.79
C SER A 21 7.83 -0.99 -0.60
N TRP A 22 8.73 -0.84 -1.57
CA TRP A 22 8.55 -1.39 -2.91
C TRP A 22 8.97 -2.84 -2.97
N HIS A 23 8.14 -3.64 -3.64
CA HIS A 23 8.39 -5.03 -3.95
C HIS A 23 8.08 -5.29 -5.42
N PHE A 24 8.83 -6.22 -6.01
CA PHE A 24 8.60 -6.67 -7.38
C PHE A 24 8.18 -8.13 -7.31
N LEU A 25 6.89 -8.39 -7.50
CA LEU A 25 6.30 -9.70 -7.34
C LEU A 25 5.93 -10.27 -8.70
N SER A 26 6.08 -11.58 -8.88
CA SER A 26 5.50 -12.28 -10.03
C SER A 26 3.98 -12.34 -9.92
N ALA A 27 3.28 -12.51 -11.04
CA ALA A 27 1.83 -12.73 -11.01
C ALA A 27 1.42 -13.86 -10.06
N LYS A 28 2.20 -14.95 -10.02
CA LYS A 28 1.94 -16.07 -9.12
C LYS A 28 2.01 -15.65 -7.64
N GLU A 29 3.01 -14.86 -7.24
CA GLU A 29 3.11 -14.38 -5.87
C GLU A 29 1.95 -13.45 -5.51
N CYS A 30 1.47 -12.65 -6.46
CA CYS A 30 0.27 -11.82 -6.29
C CYS A 30 -1.00 -12.68 -6.16
N ASP A 31 -1.17 -13.69 -7.02
CA ASP A 31 -2.28 -14.65 -6.96
C ASP A 31 -2.28 -15.41 -5.61
N ASP A 32 -1.11 -15.86 -5.15
CA ASP A 32 -0.94 -16.55 -3.87
C ASP A 32 -1.39 -15.65 -2.70
N ARG A 33 -1.03 -14.36 -2.71
CA ARG A 33 -1.46 -13.39 -1.68
C ARG A 33 -2.95 -13.10 -1.74
N ALA A 34 -3.50 -12.89 -2.94
CA ALA A 34 -4.92 -12.64 -3.11
C ALA A 34 -5.79 -13.84 -2.70
N SER A 35 -5.27 -15.08 -2.84
CA SER A 35 -5.98 -16.29 -2.43
C SER A 35 -6.18 -16.42 -0.91
N VAL A 36 -5.36 -15.72 -0.13
CA VAL A 36 -5.43 -15.68 1.35
C VAL A 36 -5.83 -14.30 1.86
N ASP A 37 -6.37 -13.45 0.97
CA ASP A 37 -6.85 -12.13 1.34
C ASP A 37 -7.94 -12.25 2.39
N ILE A 38 -7.82 -11.43 3.41
CA ILE A 38 -8.73 -11.38 4.55
C ILE A 38 -9.79 -10.29 4.39
N ASP A 39 -9.70 -9.48 3.32
CA ASP A 39 -10.58 -8.35 3.05
C ASP A 39 -10.90 -8.17 1.54
N ASN A 40 -11.66 -9.12 1.01
CA ASN A 40 -11.99 -9.20 -0.43
C ASN A 40 -12.83 -8.03 -0.97
N GLY A 41 -13.42 -7.19 -0.10
CA GLY A 41 -14.26 -6.06 -0.53
C GLY A 41 -13.46 -4.97 -1.26
N PHE A 42 -12.14 -5.06 -1.21
CA PHE A 42 -11.21 -4.00 -1.55
C PHE A 42 -10.17 -4.47 -2.58
N LEU A 43 -10.52 -5.48 -3.38
CA LEU A 43 -9.56 -6.16 -4.26
C LEU A 43 -9.20 -5.36 -5.51
N TYR A 44 -10.11 -4.57 -6.08
CA TYR A 44 -9.77 -3.69 -7.21
C TYR A 44 -10.18 -2.27 -6.90
N PHE A 45 -9.24 -1.36 -7.11
CA PHE A 45 -9.43 0.02 -6.74
C PHE A 45 -8.88 0.96 -7.78
N ASN A 46 -9.72 1.95 -8.07
CA ASN A 46 -9.27 3.26 -8.48
C ASN A 46 -9.68 4.22 -7.36
N PHE A 47 -8.70 4.82 -6.67
CA PHE A 47 -8.97 5.71 -5.53
C PHE A 47 -9.76 6.99 -5.89
N ARG A 48 -9.91 7.29 -7.19
CA ARG A 48 -10.71 8.40 -7.70
C ARG A 48 -12.02 7.96 -8.34
N ALA A 49 -12.27 6.66 -8.50
CA ALA A 49 -13.53 6.19 -9.06
C ALA A 49 -14.71 6.52 -8.15
N LEU A 50 -15.84 6.89 -8.75
CA LEU A 50 -17.08 7.02 -8.00
C LEU A 50 -17.53 5.64 -7.50
N PRO A 51 -18.25 5.56 -6.37
CA PRO A 51 -18.87 4.31 -5.94
C PRO A 51 -19.74 3.73 -7.07
N GLY A 52 -19.37 2.55 -7.57
CA GLY A 52 -20.07 1.88 -8.67
C GLY A 52 -19.37 1.95 -10.03
N ASP A 53 -18.35 2.80 -10.20
CA ASP A 53 -17.50 2.85 -11.39
C ASP A 53 -16.28 1.95 -11.18
N GLY A 54 -16.45 0.64 -11.31
CA GLY A 54 -15.33 -0.30 -11.12
C GLY A 54 -15.59 -1.70 -11.65
N GLU A 55 -14.59 -2.25 -12.32
CA GLU A 55 -14.45 -3.70 -12.52
C GLU A 55 -13.87 -4.29 -11.24
N TYR A 56 -14.38 -5.43 -10.76
CA TYR A 56 -13.83 -6.06 -9.56
C TYR A 56 -12.79 -7.11 -9.95
N PHE A 57 -11.67 -7.15 -9.22
CA PHE A 57 -10.77 -8.28 -9.28
C PHE A 57 -11.32 -9.40 -8.38
N ILE A 58 -11.59 -10.56 -8.97
CA ILE A 58 -12.15 -11.71 -8.25
C ILE A 58 -11.10 -12.83 -8.26
N PRO A 59 -10.43 -13.10 -7.12
CA PRO A 59 -9.44 -14.15 -7.00
C PRO A 59 -10.02 -15.50 -7.41
N GLY A 60 -9.32 -16.21 -8.28
CA GLY A 60 -9.75 -17.51 -8.82
C GLY A 60 -10.57 -17.43 -10.10
N GLU A 61 -11.22 -16.29 -10.38
CA GLU A 61 -11.80 -16.00 -11.70
C GLU A 61 -10.84 -15.18 -12.57
N HIS A 62 -10.15 -14.22 -11.95
CA HIS A 62 -9.11 -13.40 -12.55
C HIS A 62 -7.74 -13.85 -12.04
N SER A 63 -6.71 -13.66 -12.87
CA SER A 63 -5.30 -13.90 -12.51
C SER A 63 -4.49 -12.64 -12.75
N PHE A 64 -3.49 -12.43 -11.90
CA PHE A 64 -2.52 -11.35 -12.08
C PHE A 64 -1.69 -11.46 -13.37
N THR A 65 -1.65 -12.63 -14.02
CA THR A 65 -1.04 -12.77 -15.36
C THR A 65 -1.72 -11.87 -16.39
N THR A 66 -3.00 -11.54 -16.23
CA THR A 66 -3.70 -10.59 -17.11
C THR A 66 -3.10 -9.19 -17.03
N PHE A 67 -2.46 -8.83 -15.92
CA PHE A 67 -1.81 -7.54 -15.71
C PHE A 67 -0.32 -7.54 -16.10
N GLU A 68 0.23 -8.70 -16.46
CA GLU A 68 1.58 -8.81 -17.02
C GLU A 68 1.55 -8.23 -18.45
N GLY A 69 1.97 -6.98 -18.58
CA GLY A 69 2.10 -6.33 -19.88
C GLY A 69 3.23 -6.92 -20.73
N ILE A 70 3.35 -6.43 -21.97
CA ILE A 70 4.33 -6.90 -22.97
C ILE A 70 5.81 -6.77 -22.53
N HIS A 71 6.12 -6.00 -21.49
CA HIS A 71 7.48 -5.67 -21.07
C HIS A 71 7.84 -6.12 -19.65
N GLY A 72 6.89 -6.62 -18.85
CA GLY A 72 7.13 -6.88 -17.42
C GLY A 72 6.56 -8.22 -16.97
N LYS A 73 7.45 -9.12 -16.53
CA LYS A 73 7.07 -10.36 -15.80
C LYS A 73 6.87 -10.14 -14.30
N LEU A 74 7.30 -8.98 -13.80
CA LEU A 74 7.11 -8.59 -12.41
C LEU A 74 6.19 -7.38 -12.37
N LEU A 75 5.41 -7.30 -11.31
CA LEU A 75 4.49 -6.23 -11.01
C LEU A 75 5.08 -5.38 -9.89
N ASP A 76 5.07 -4.06 -10.10
CA ASP A 76 5.39 -3.11 -9.04
C ASP A 76 4.34 -3.23 -7.94
N CYS A 77 4.78 -3.40 -6.70
CA CYS A 77 3.91 -3.56 -5.56
C CYS A 77 4.36 -2.62 -4.44
N LEU A 78 3.49 -1.75 -3.97
CA LEU A 78 3.71 -1.00 -2.73
C LEU A 78 3.14 -1.81 -1.57
N GLN A 79 4.01 -2.22 -0.65
CA GLN A 79 3.61 -2.81 0.61
C GLN A 79 3.45 -1.73 1.66
N ILE A 80 2.34 -1.81 2.39
CA ILE A 80 2.01 -1.01 3.56
C ILE A 80 1.96 -1.98 4.72
N ASP A 81 2.98 -1.94 5.56
CA ASP A 81 3.10 -2.80 6.74
C ASP A 81 2.70 -2.02 7.99
N LEU A 82 1.75 -2.57 8.74
CA LEU A 82 1.41 -2.15 10.08
C LEU A 82 2.27 -2.94 11.08
N LEU A 83 3.32 -2.31 11.60
CA LEU A 83 4.46 -3.00 12.24
C LEU A 83 4.22 -3.41 13.71
N ARG A 84 4.82 -4.54 14.10
CA ARG A 84 4.99 -5.00 15.49
C ARG A 84 6.36 -4.53 16.03
N PRO A 85 6.54 -4.16 17.32
CA PRO A 85 5.61 -4.28 18.45
C PRO A 85 5.24 -2.94 19.10
N VAL A 86 5.45 -1.80 18.44
CA VAL A 86 5.58 -0.46 19.06
C VAL A 86 4.43 -0.12 19.98
N PHE A 87 3.24 -0.58 19.62
CA PHE A 87 2.25 -1.00 20.58
C PHE A 87 1.68 -2.28 19.98
N ASP A 88 1.83 -3.43 20.62
CA ASP A 88 0.85 -4.49 20.39
C ASP A 88 -0.52 -3.79 20.46
N TYR A 89 -1.36 -4.03 19.46
CA TYR A 89 -2.69 -3.45 19.30
C TYR A 89 -3.62 -3.84 20.46
N TYR A 90 -3.25 -3.48 21.70
CA TYR A 90 -3.56 -4.22 22.94
C TYR A 90 -5.05 -4.35 23.23
N ASP A 91 -5.92 -3.60 22.55
CA ASP A 91 -7.39 -3.71 22.61
C ASP A 91 -8.11 -3.58 21.24
N LEU A 92 -7.39 -3.44 20.12
CA LEU A 92 -8.03 -3.17 18.82
C LEU A 92 -8.49 -4.47 18.15
N LYS A 93 -9.81 -4.60 17.97
CA LYS A 93 -10.40 -5.70 17.21
C LYS A 93 -9.92 -5.63 15.76
N TYR A 94 -9.88 -6.79 15.10
CA TYR A 94 -9.55 -6.94 13.67
C TYR A 94 -10.09 -5.82 12.75
N LYS A 95 -11.35 -5.42 12.92
CA LYS A 95 -11.98 -4.35 12.12
C LYS A 95 -11.34 -2.98 12.29
N SER A 96 -10.81 -2.67 13.46
CA SER A 96 -10.11 -1.40 13.72
C SER A 96 -8.76 -1.36 13.01
N LEU A 97 -8.07 -2.50 12.87
CA LEU A 97 -6.82 -2.59 12.12
C LEU A 97 -7.03 -2.40 10.62
N LEU A 98 -8.09 -3.00 10.07
CA LEU A 98 -8.49 -2.75 8.68
C LEU A 98 -8.85 -1.27 8.45
N LEU A 99 -9.57 -0.65 9.38
CA LEU A 99 -9.88 0.78 9.29
C LEU A 99 -8.61 1.64 9.30
N LEU A 100 -7.63 1.33 10.14
CA LEU A 100 -6.34 2.02 10.15
C LEU A 100 -5.63 1.89 8.80
N LEU A 101 -5.67 0.71 8.18
CA LEU A 101 -5.08 0.48 6.86
C LEU A 101 -5.72 1.37 5.78
N VAL A 102 -7.05 1.47 5.77
CA VAL A 102 -7.79 2.38 4.87
C VAL A 102 -7.44 3.84 5.14
N GLN A 103 -7.26 4.23 6.41
CA GLN A 103 -6.81 5.58 6.76
C GLN A 103 -5.38 5.86 6.28
N VAL A 104 -4.47 4.86 6.34
CA VAL A 104 -3.11 4.98 5.77
C VAL A 104 -3.20 5.23 4.27
N GLU A 105 -3.96 4.41 3.54
CA GLU A 105 -4.15 4.54 2.09
C GLU A 105 -4.66 5.94 1.73
N GLY A 106 -5.74 6.38 2.38
CA GLY A 106 -6.33 7.71 2.18
C GLY A 106 -5.32 8.84 2.42
N LYS A 107 -4.53 8.75 3.49
CA LYS A 107 -3.53 9.78 3.81
C LYS A 107 -2.36 9.77 2.83
N ILE A 108 -1.91 8.62 2.35
CA ILE A 108 -0.87 8.53 1.31
C ILE A 108 -1.31 9.27 0.05
N ILE A 109 -2.57 9.08 -0.37
CA ILE A 109 -3.13 9.74 -1.56
C ILE A 109 -3.15 11.26 -1.38
N GLU A 110 -3.63 11.73 -0.23
CA GLU A 110 -3.66 13.17 0.09
C GLU A 110 -2.24 13.77 0.02
N LEU A 111 -1.26 13.12 0.65
CA LEU A 111 0.12 13.59 0.68
C LEU A 111 0.77 13.58 -0.71
N LEU A 112 0.42 12.62 -1.57
CA LEU A 112 0.93 12.58 -2.94
C LEU A 112 0.27 13.64 -3.82
N ALA A 113 -1.03 13.87 -3.66
CA ALA A 113 -1.75 14.95 -4.33
C ALA A 113 -1.19 16.34 -3.95
N GLU A 114 -0.85 16.57 -2.67
CA GLU A 114 -0.19 17.80 -2.20
C GLU A 114 1.14 18.08 -2.93
N ARG A 115 1.79 17.03 -3.44
CA ARG A 115 3.06 17.12 -4.19
C ARG A 115 2.84 17.22 -5.71
N GLY A 116 1.59 17.33 -6.16
CA GLY A 116 1.24 17.38 -7.59
C GLY A 116 1.43 16.03 -8.30
N ILE A 117 1.59 14.94 -7.56
CA ILE A 117 1.62 13.59 -8.12
C ILE A 117 0.16 13.17 -8.27
N ASP A 118 -0.37 13.37 -9.47
CA ASP A 118 -1.77 13.07 -9.75
C ASP A 118 -1.99 11.56 -9.80
N ALA A 119 -2.90 11.11 -8.96
CA ALA A 119 -2.99 9.73 -8.55
C ALA A 119 -4.14 8.99 -9.23
N GLU A 120 -4.09 8.84 -10.55
CA GLU A 120 -5.01 7.94 -11.27
C GLU A 120 -4.48 6.51 -11.23
N TRP A 121 -4.54 5.93 -10.03
CA TRP A 121 -3.94 4.64 -9.76
C TRP A 121 -5.00 3.56 -9.86
N PHE A 122 -4.95 2.79 -10.95
CA PHE A 122 -5.58 1.48 -10.96
C PHE A 122 -4.67 0.53 -10.18
N MET A 123 -5.24 -0.19 -9.22
CA MET A 123 -4.51 -1.19 -8.47
C MET A 123 -5.39 -2.33 -8.02
N VAL A 124 -4.73 -3.43 -7.72
CA VAL A 124 -5.36 -4.57 -7.06
C VAL A 124 -4.75 -4.70 -5.67
N GLY A 125 -5.57 -4.56 -4.64
CA GLY A 125 -5.12 -4.53 -3.26
C GLY A 125 -5.45 -5.83 -2.54
N CYS A 126 -4.47 -6.47 -1.91
CA CYS A 126 -4.71 -7.62 -1.04
C CYS A 126 -4.20 -7.33 0.37
N THR A 127 -4.95 -7.81 1.37
CA THR A 127 -4.61 -7.68 2.78
C THR A 127 -4.27 -9.04 3.34
N THR A 128 -3.12 -9.17 3.99
CA THR A 128 -2.74 -10.38 4.72
C THR A 128 -2.57 -10.05 6.21
N ALA A 129 -2.90 -11.01 7.07
CA ALA A 129 -2.72 -10.89 8.52
C ALA A 129 -1.71 -11.92 9.00
N ASN A 130 -0.77 -11.46 9.84
CA ASN A 130 0.17 -12.32 10.55
C ASN A 130 1.01 -13.25 9.64
N ASP A 131 1.22 -12.85 8.38
CA ASP A 131 2.06 -13.55 7.41
C ASP A 131 3.55 -13.20 7.56
N SER A 132 3.87 -12.22 8.40
CA SER A 132 5.21 -11.72 8.69
C SER A 132 5.42 -11.54 10.20
N PRO A 133 6.60 -11.87 10.74
CA PRO A 133 6.90 -11.68 12.16
C PRO A 133 6.96 -10.20 12.58
N VAL A 134 7.15 -9.29 11.62
CA VAL A 134 7.28 -7.84 11.88
C VAL A 134 6.01 -7.06 11.55
N SER A 135 5.00 -7.68 10.93
CA SER A 135 3.78 -7.00 10.49
C SER A 135 2.55 -7.67 11.09
N ALA A 136 1.63 -6.89 11.64
CA ALA A 136 0.34 -7.38 12.10
C ALA A 136 -0.64 -7.52 10.93
N LEU A 137 -0.71 -6.48 10.10
CA LEU A 137 -1.42 -6.46 8.83
C LEU A 137 -0.52 -5.88 7.75
N ARG A 138 -0.61 -6.48 6.56
CA ARG A 138 0.06 -6.00 5.37
C ARG A 138 -0.98 -5.73 4.30
N ARG A 139 -1.00 -4.50 3.77
CA ARG A 139 -1.61 -4.23 2.47
C ARG A 139 -0.54 -4.39 1.40
N THR A 140 -0.84 -5.14 0.35
CA THR A 140 -0.07 -5.11 -0.89
C THR A 140 -0.91 -4.47 -1.96
N LEU A 141 -0.50 -3.29 -2.43
CA LEU A 141 -1.08 -2.60 -3.57
C LEU A 141 -0.29 -3.01 -4.80
N VAL A 142 -0.91 -3.79 -5.68
CA VAL A 142 -0.31 -4.25 -6.93
C VAL A 142 -0.68 -3.29 -8.04
N PHE A 143 0.33 -2.79 -8.74
CA PHE A 143 0.19 -1.85 -9.83
C PHE A 143 0.24 -2.60 -11.18
N PRO A 144 -0.87 -2.63 -11.93
CA PRO A 144 -0.92 -3.30 -13.21
C PRO A 144 0.01 -2.63 -14.24
N ASN A 145 0.59 -3.43 -15.14
CA ASN A 145 1.25 -2.88 -16.34
C ASN A 145 0.23 -2.56 -17.44
N VAL A 146 -0.86 -3.34 -17.48
CA VAL A 146 -1.98 -3.18 -18.41
C VAL A 146 -3.30 -3.35 -17.67
N GLY A 147 -4.38 -2.76 -18.20
CA GLY A 147 -5.74 -2.95 -17.70
C GLY A 147 -6.36 -4.29 -18.11
N PHE A 148 -7.57 -4.56 -17.63
CA PHE A 148 -8.36 -5.73 -18.05
C PHE A 148 -8.64 -5.78 -19.55
N ASN A 149 -8.69 -4.62 -20.22
CA ASN A 149 -8.82 -4.49 -21.67
C ASN A 149 -7.48 -4.64 -22.43
N GLY A 150 -6.36 -4.83 -21.73
CA GLY A 150 -5.02 -4.95 -22.30
C GLY A 150 -4.33 -3.62 -22.64
N GLU A 151 -4.95 -2.47 -22.37
CA GLU A 151 -4.33 -1.16 -22.58
C GLU A 151 -3.25 -0.88 -21.54
N ILE A 152 -2.18 -0.21 -21.96
CA ILE A 152 -1.06 0.14 -21.08
C ILE A 152 -1.52 1.16 -20.03
N MET A 153 -1.17 0.90 -18.77
CA MET A 153 -1.47 1.78 -17.65
C MET A 153 -0.34 2.80 -17.46
N GLU A 154 -0.45 3.95 -18.14
CA GLU A 154 0.59 5.00 -18.11
C GLU A 154 0.60 5.85 -16.82
N SER A 155 -0.53 5.96 -16.14
CA SER A 155 -0.71 6.80 -14.93
C SER A 155 -0.39 6.08 -13.61
N THR A 156 0.07 4.83 -13.68
CA THR A 156 0.25 4.01 -12.48
C THR A 156 1.64 4.22 -11.86
N PRO A 157 1.76 4.42 -10.53
CA PRO A 157 3.03 4.70 -9.88
C PRO A 157 4.04 3.59 -10.07
N ARG A 158 5.28 4.01 -10.27
CA ARG A 158 6.45 3.15 -10.31
C ARG A 158 7.39 3.52 -9.18
N THR A 159 8.37 2.66 -8.95
CA THR A 159 9.43 2.90 -7.98
C THR A 159 10.17 4.24 -8.18
N ALA A 160 10.21 4.74 -9.43
CA ALA A 160 10.78 6.05 -9.74
C ALA A 160 9.92 7.23 -9.25
N ASP A 161 8.59 7.06 -9.21
CA ASP A 161 7.65 8.12 -8.80
C ASP A 161 7.59 8.25 -7.28
N LEU A 162 7.80 7.14 -6.57
CA LEU A 162 7.88 7.08 -5.11
C LEU A 162 9.26 6.61 -4.63
N PRO A 163 10.30 7.46 -4.72
CA PRO A 163 11.64 7.08 -4.28
C PRO A 163 11.67 6.80 -2.77
N ILE A 164 12.65 6.02 -2.32
CA ILE A 164 12.79 5.59 -0.91
C ILE A 164 12.78 6.78 0.07
N SER A 165 13.38 7.91 -0.30
CA SER A 165 13.37 9.13 0.52
C SER A 165 11.95 9.67 0.73
N LEU A 166 11.12 9.64 -0.32
CA LEU A 166 9.72 10.04 -0.21
C LEU A 166 8.93 9.03 0.63
N LEU A 167 9.17 7.73 0.46
CA LEU A 167 8.53 6.72 1.33
C LEU A 167 8.85 6.95 2.81
N ALA A 168 10.11 7.19 3.15
CA ALA A 168 10.52 7.49 4.52
C ALA A 168 9.85 8.76 5.08
N GLU A 169 9.72 9.81 4.26
CA GLU A 169 9.02 11.03 4.62
C GLU A 169 7.51 10.77 4.86
N LEU A 170 6.87 10.01 3.97
CA LEU A 170 5.47 9.61 4.10
C LEU A 170 5.25 8.80 5.38
N GLU A 171 6.12 7.82 5.69
CA GLU A 171 6.04 7.06 6.95
C GLU A 171 6.08 7.99 8.18
N ILE A 172 6.90 9.04 8.16
CA ILE A 172 6.98 10.02 9.27
C ILE A 172 5.69 10.84 9.36
N GLN A 173 5.18 11.31 8.22
CA GLN A 173 3.93 12.10 8.17
C GLN A 173 2.72 11.27 8.60
N LEU A 174 2.67 10.00 8.23
CA LEU A 174 1.65 9.05 8.66
C LEU A 174 1.70 8.85 10.18
N GLU A 175 2.88 8.65 10.76
CA GLU A 175 3.00 8.52 12.21
C GLU A 175 2.58 9.78 12.96
N GLN A 176 3.00 10.95 12.49
CA GLN A 176 2.55 12.23 13.05
C GLN A 176 1.03 12.38 12.98
N TYR A 177 0.42 11.97 11.87
CA TYR A 177 -1.03 11.94 11.71
C TYR A 177 -1.70 11.02 12.74
N PHE A 178 -1.18 9.81 12.94
CA PHE A 178 -1.73 8.88 13.93
C PHE A 178 -1.55 9.38 15.36
N TYR A 179 -0.36 9.86 15.73
CA TYR A 179 -0.11 10.41 17.07
C TYR A 179 -0.88 11.71 17.33
N GLY A 180 -1.11 12.52 16.30
CA GLY A 180 -1.92 13.74 16.38
C GLY A 180 -3.42 13.47 16.56
N ARG A 181 -3.91 12.28 16.15
CA ARG A 181 -5.30 11.83 16.32
C ARG A 181 -5.52 10.89 17.51
N ALA A 182 -4.46 10.31 18.08
CA ALA A 182 -4.51 9.49 19.28
C ALA A 182 -5.23 10.13 20.49
N PRO A 183 -5.28 11.47 20.69
CA PRO A 183 -6.06 12.06 21.76
C PRO A 183 -7.58 12.11 21.49
N ILE A 184 -8.03 11.90 20.24
CA ILE A 184 -9.41 12.19 19.80
C ILE A 184 -10.28 10.93 19.76
N GLU A 185 -9.71 9.76 19.47
CA GLU A 185 -10.50 8.52 19.27
C GLU A 185 -10.42 7.50 20.41
N HIS A 186 -9.56 7.70 21.41
CA HIS A 186 -9.52 6.83 22.60
C HIS A 186 -10.61 7.13 23.65
N TYR A 187 -11.43 8.18 23.46
CA TYR A 187 -12.48 8.60 24.39
C TYR A 187 -13.86 8.87 23.76
N ALA A 188 -14.11 8.43 22.52
CA ALA A 188 -15.41 8.57 21.86
C ALA A 188 -16.11 7.22 21.67
#